data_AF-A0A1T3NLL9-F1
#
_entry.id   AF-A0A1T3NLL9-F1
#
_cell.length_a   1.000
_cell.length_b   1.000
_cell.length_c   1.000
_cell.angle_alpha   90.00
_cell.angle_beta   90.00
_cell.angle_gamma   90.00
#
_symmetry.space_group_name_H-M   'P 1'
#
loop_
_entity.id
_entity.type
_entity.pdbx_description
1 polymer ?
#
loop_
_entity_poly.entity_id
_entity_poly.type
_entity_poly.pdbx_seq_one_letter_code
_entity_poly.pdbx_strand_id
1 'polypeptide(L)'
;MSAIRLLILGAVRQHGRAHGYQVRNDLEFWGAHEWSNAKPGSIYHALKQMAKQGLLVAHDVAPSTVGGPPRVEYEINDKGTEEYFTLLREALSSHEQKTDVLSAGIGFIVDLPRAEAVALLEERVAGLERWRSSVTEYYTPKEGLEQLGHIGEIMNMWVHSADAGAEWTRGLIERIEGGAYTFAGEGEPFVGVLADDAPNPYATHPEAEDDIHGSRDDATPPRPG
;
A
#
# COMPACT_ATOMS: atom_id res chain seq x y z
N MET A 1 -10.50 0.86 -3.86
CA MET A 1 -9.05 1.10 -4.05
C MET A 1 -8.24 -0.10 -3.56
N SER A 2 -6.99 -0.28 -4.02
CA SER A 2 -6.10 -1.37 -3.62
C SER A 2 -4.80 -0.81 -3.01
N ALA A 3 -4.52 -1.14 -1.74
CA ALA A 3 -3.32 -0.65 -1.02
C ALA A 3 -2.02 -1.08 -1.72
N ILE A 4 -1.94 -2.32 -2.21
CA ILE A 4 -0.76 -2.85 -2.92
C ILE A 4 -0.41 -2.03 -4.16
N ARG A 5 -1.40 -1.48 -4.86
CA ARG A 5 -1.16 -0.64 -6.05
C ARG A 5 -0.45 0.65 -5.69
N LEU A 6 -0.95 1.34 -4.65
CA LEU A 6 -0.35 2.56 -4.11
C LEU A 6 1.08 2.28 -3.60
N LEU A 7 1.26 1.20 -2.83
CA LEU A 7 2.56 0.80 -2.28
C LEU A 7 3.60 0.52 -3.37
N ILE A 8 3.24 -0.21 -4.42
CA ILE A 8 4.17 -0.54 -5.50
C ILE A 8 4.54 0.71 -6.31
N LEU A 9 3.57 1.55 -6.66
CA LEU A 9 3.86 2.80 -7.38
C LEU A 9 4.76 3.72 -6.55
N GLY A 10 4.48 3.84 -5.25
CA GLY A 10 5.31 4.61 -4.32
C GLY A 10 6.74 4.07 -4.20
N ALA A 11 6.91 2.76 -4.03
CA ALA A 11 8.23 2.12 -3.97
C ALA A 11 9.03 2.36 -5.26
N VAL A 12 8.44 2.09 -6.44
CA VAL A 12 9.12 2.31 -7.73
C VAL A 12 9.48 3.78 -7.91
N ARG A 13 8.60 4.71 -7.52
CA ARG A 13 8.86 6.15 -7.59
C ARG A 13 10.04 6.58 -6.71
N GLN A 14 10.14 6.06 -5.49
CA GLN A 14 11.23 6.41 -4.57
C GLN A 14 12.60 5.91 -5.06
N HIS A 15 12.64 4.75 -5.73
CA HIS A 15 13.85 4.24 -6.38
C HIS A 15 14.16 4.88 -7.73
N GLY A 16 13.17 5.50 -8.38
CA GLY A 16 13.23 5.91 -9.79
C GLY A 16 13.12 4.71 -10.74
N ARG A 17 13.97 3.70 -10.58
CA ARG A 17 13.91 2.41 -11.29
C ARG A 17 14.11 1.27 -10.31
N ALA A 18 13.23 0.28 -10.32
CA ALA A 18 13.28 -0.82 -9.37
C ALA A 18 13.01 -2.19 -10.01
N HIS A 19 13.75 -3.19 -9.59
CA HIS A 19 13.41 -4.59 -9.81
C HIS A 19 12.26 -5.01 -8.89
N GLY A 20 11.49 -6.02 -9.32
CA GLY A 20 10.40 -6.55 -8.49
C GLY A 20 10.84 -7.07 -7.11
N TYR A 21 12.10 -7.49 -6.97
CA TYR A 21 12.67 -7.91 -5.69
C TYR A 21 12.95 -6.73 -4.73
N GLN A 22 13.42 -5.58 -5.23
CA GLN A 22 13.60 -4.37 -4.42
C GLN A 22 12.24 -3.92 -3.85
N VAL A 23 11.24 -3.81 -4.72
CA VAL A 23 9.86 -3.48 -4.31
C VAL A 23 9.35 -4.48 -3.26
N ARG A 24 9.60 -5.78 -3.46
CA ARG A 24 9.21 -6.78 -2.47
C ARG A 24 9.89 -6.56 -1.12
N ASN A 25 11.20 -6.33 -1.11
CA ASN A 25 11.96 -6.08 0.11
C ASN A 25 11.49 -4.83 0.84
N ASP A 26 11.15 -3.76 0.12
CA ASP A 26 10.59 -2.55 0.74
C ASP A 26 9.24 -2.84 1.41
N LEU A 27 8.35 -3.55 0.72
CA LEU A 27 7.05 -3.92 1.28
C LEU A 27 7.19 -4.86 2.49
N GLU A 28 8.15 -5.78 2.48
CA GLU A 28 8.49 -6.62 3.63
C GLU A 28 9.06 -5.77 4.78
N PHE A 29 9.95 -4.82 4.49
CA PHE A 29 10.53 -3.89 5.45
C PHE A 29 9.49 -3.00 6.11
N TRP A 30 8.47 -2.56 5.36
CA TRP A 30 7.32 -1.82 5.89
C TRP A 30 6.32 -2.70 6.66
N GLY A 31 6.57 -4.02 6.76
CA GLY A 31 5.65 -4.96 7.38
C GLY A 31 4.31 -5.06 6.64
N ALA A 32 4.25 -4.75 5.34
CA ALA A 32 3.00 -4.67 4.59
C ALA A 32 2.21 -5.99 4.58
N HIS A 33 2.87 -7.11 4.84
CA HIS A 33 2.25 -8.43 5.00
C HIS A 33 1.38 -8.55 6.26
N GLU A 34 1.66 -7.77 7.31
CA GLU A 34 0.92 -7.78 8.59
C GLU A 34 -0.39 -6.99 8.52
N TRP A 35 -0.41 -5.92 7.72
CA TRP A 35 -1.53 -4.96 7.73
C TRP A 35 -2.21 -4.79 6.37
N SER A 36 -1.70 -5.42 5.31
CA SER A 36 -2.31 -5.39 3.98
C SER A 36 -2.35 -6.79 3.34
N ASN A 37 -3.05 -6.90 2.21
CA ASN A 37 -3.09 -8.13 1.42
C ASN A 37 -1.89 -8.28 0.45
N ALA A 38 -0.82 -7.52 0.63
CA ALA A 38 0.37 -7.57 -0.20
C ALA A 38 1.24 -8.81 0.11
N LYS A 39 1.00 -9.89 -0.62
CA LYS A 39 1.79 -11.13 -0.56
C LYS A 39 2.87 -11.11 -1.65
N PRO A 40 4.01 -11.81 -1.48
CA PRO A 40 5.09 -11.84 -2.48
C PRO A 40 4.61 -12.08 -3.92
N GLY A 41 3.72 -13.05 -4.13
CA GLY A 41 3.18 -13.36 -5.46
C GLY A 41 2.35 -12.23 -6.09
N SER A 42 1.57 -11.49 -5.30
CA SER A 42 0.73 -10.41 -5.83
C SER A 42 1.53 -9.19 -6.28
N ILE A 43 2.73 -8.99 -5.74
CA ILE A 43 3.62 -7.87 -6.12
C ILE A 43 4.09 -8.01 -7.57
N TYR A 44 4.65 -9.17 -7.93
CA TYR A 44 5.12 -9.42 -9.30
C TYR A 44 3.98 -9.39 -10.32
N HIS A 45 2.81 -9.94 -9.96
CA HIS A 45 1.62 -9.85 -10.81
C HIS A 45 1.15 -8.40 -11.00
N ALA A 46 1.14 -7.60 -9.92
CA ALA A 46 0.74 -6.20 -9.97
C ALA A 46 1.71 -5.34 -10.81
N LEU A 47 3.03 -5.53 -10.66
CA LEU A 47 4.04 -4.84 -11.50
C LEU A 47 3.81 -5.12 -12.98
N LYS A 48 3.69 -6.40 -13.36
CA LYS A 48 3.40 -6.80 -14.75
C LYS A 48 2.08 -6.20 -15.25
N GLN A 49 1.05 -6.17 -14.41
CA GLN A 49 -0.26 -5.61 -14.77
C GLN A 49 -0.20 -4.09 -14.95
N MET A 50 0.53 -3.37 -14.09
CA MET A 50 0.70 -1.92 -14.20
C MET A 50 1.54 -1.51 -15.41
N ALA A 51 2.54 -2.32 -15.77
CA ALA A 51 3.25 -2.15 -17.03
C ALA A 51 2.32 -2.33 -18.24
N LYS A 52 1.46 -3.36 -18.24
CA LYS A 52 0.43 -3.55 -19.29
C LYS A 52 -0.58 -2.40 -19.36
N GLN A 53 -0.88 -1.76 -18.24
CA GLN A 53 -1.76 -0.58 -18.17
C GLN A 53 -1.06 0.73 -18.61
N GLY A 54 0.25 0.67 -18.89
CA GLY A 54 1.07 1.81 -19.28
C GLY A 54 1.39 2.76 -18.12
N LEU A 55 1.31 2.30 -16.87
CA LEU A 55 1.70 3.08 -15.69
C LEU A 55 3.19 2.94 -15.35
N LEU A 56 3.76 1.81 -15.75
CA LEU A 56 5.17 1.51 -15.58
C LEU A 56 5.78 1.19 -16.95
N VAL A 57 7.02 1.60 -17.16
CA VAL A 57 7.85 1.15 -18.28
C VAL A 57 8.68 -0.03 -17.80
N ALA A 58 8.55 -1.17 -18.49
CA ALA A 58 9.38 -2.34 -18.22
C ALA A 58 10.62 -2.27 -19.10
N HIS A 59 11.80 -2.37 -18.47
CA HIS A 59 13.08 -2.42 -19.15
C HIS A 59 13.69 -3.81 -18.98
N ASP A 60 13.94 -4.47 -20.10
CA ASP A 60 14.71 -5.71 -20.10
C ASP A 60 16.18 -5.36 -19.86
N VAL A 61 16.69 -5.65 -18.67
CA VAL A 61 18.11 -5.49 -18.37
C VAL A 61 18.85 -6.73 -18.87
N ALA A 62 19.95 -6.51 -19.60
CA ALA A 62 20.82 -7.59 -20.05
C ALA A 62 21.24 -8.48 -18.86
N PRO A 63 21.46 -9.79 -19.08
CA PRO A 63 21.89 -10.68 -18.00
C PRO A 63 23.14 -10.14 -17.32
N SER A 64 23.16 -10.22 -15.99
CA SER A 64 24.33 -9.88 -15.18
C SER A 64 25.58 -10.58 -15.73
N THR A 65 26.72 -9.87 -15.75
CA THR A 65 28.04 -10.42 -16.08
C THR A 65 28.46 -11.57 -15.17
N VAL A 66 27.77 -11.76 -14.04
CA VAL A 66 28.02 -12.79 -13.02
C VAL A 66 27.12 -14.02 -13.19
N GLY A 67 26.21 -14.03 -14.17
CA GLY A 67 25.28 -15.13 -14.39
C GLY A 67 24.06 -15.04 -13.48
N GLY A 68 22.90 -14.87 -14.11
CA GLY A 68 21.58 -14.82 -13.47
C GLY A 68 20.54 -14.49 -14.53
N PRO A 69 19.27 -14.89 -14.35
CA PRO A 69 18.22 -14.56 -15.31
C PRO A 69 18.12 -13.03 -15.48
N PRO A 70 17.87 -12.53 -16.71
CA PRO A 70 17.67 -11.11 -16.95
C PRO A 70 16.56 -10.59 -16.04
N ARG A 71 16.85 -9.50 -15.32
CA ARG A 71 15.91 -8.90 -14.37
C ARG A 71 15.16 -7.78 -15.08
N VAL A 72 13.85 -7.79 -14.99
CA VAL A 72 13.02 -6.69 -15.48
C VAL A 72 13.09 -5.56 -14.46
N GLU A 73 13.47 -4.37 -14.91
CA GLU A 73 13.32 -3.13 -14.14
C GLU A 73 12.01 -2.45 -14.51
N TYR A 74 11.38 -1.85 -13.51
CA TYR A 74 10.20 -1.03 -13.69
C TYR A 74 10.55 0.41 -13.35
N GLU A 75 10.15 1.32 -14.23
CA GLU A 75 10.28 2.77 -14.06
C GLU A 75 8.87 3.38 -14.12
N ILE A 76 8.57 4.30 -13.21
CA ILE A 76 7.29 5.01 -13.23
C ILE A 76 7.32 6.09 -14.31
N ASN A 77 6.25 6.22 -15.09
CA ASN A 77 6.12 7.29 -16.08
C ASN A 77 5.12 8.37 -15.61
N ASP A 78 4.88 9.39 -16.45
CA ASP A 78 3.95 10.48 -16.11
C ASP A 78 2.55 9.99 -15.76
N LYS A 79 2.02 9.02 -16.51
CA LYS A 79 0.70 8.42 -16.25
C LYS A 79 0.69 7.65 -14.93
N GLY A 80 1.75 6.91 -14.64
CA GLY A 80 1.93 6.22 -13.36
C GLY A 80 2.03 7.19 -12.19
N THR A 81 2.70 8.32 -12.39
CA THR A 81 2.83 9.39 -11.39
C THR A 81 1.49 10.06 -11.10
N GLU A 82 0.70 10.35 -12.14
CA GLU A 82 -0.67 10.87 -11.99
C GLU A 82 -1.58 9.88 -11.23
N GLU A 83 -1.53 8.59 -11.61
CA GLU A 83 -2.26 7.54 -10.90
C GLU A 83 -1.82 7.44 -9.44
N TYR A 84 -0.51 7.47 -9.17
CA TYR A 84 0.03 7.42 -7.81
C TYR A 84 -0.56 8.52 -6.92
N PHE A 85 -0.50 9.78 -7.38
CA PHE A 85 -1.03 10.90 -6.62
C PHE A 85 -2.56 10.88 -6.51
N THR A 86 -3.27 10.36 -7.53
CA THR A 86 -4.72 10.14 -7.44
C THR A 86 -5.05 9.14 -6.35
N LEU A 87 -4.36 7.99 -6.32
CA LEU A 87 -4.54 6.97 -5.30
C LEU A 87 -4.19 7.48 -3.90
N LEU A 88 -3.11 8.24 -3.77
CA LEU A 88 -2.68 8.83 -2.51
C LEU A 88 -3.74 9.78 -1.94
N ARG A 89 -4.26 10.70 -2.77
CA ARG A 89 -5.31 11.64 -2.36
C ARG A 89 -6.57 10.92 -1.91
N GLU A 90 -7.07 9.99 -2.71
CA GLU A 90 -8.26 9.21 -2.41
C GLU A 90 -8.11 8.34 -1.15
N ALA A 91 -6.90 7.83 -0.89
CA ALA A 91 -6.58 7.05 0.31
C ALA A 91 -6.67 7.91 1.59
N LEU A 92 -6.32 9.19 1.50
CA LEU A 92 -6.30 10.13 2.63
C LEU A 92 -7.65 10.80 2.87
N SER A 93 -8.42 11.11 1.81
CA SER A 93 -9.66 11.89 1.95
C SER A 93 -10.93 11.08 2.21
N SER A 94 -11.03 9.84 1.71
CA SER A 94 -12.28 9.08 1.83
C SER A 94 -12.39 8.34 3.16
N HIS A 95 -13.48 8.60 3.91
CA HIS A 95 -13.78 7.91 5.17
C HIS A 95 -14.05 6.41 5.00
N GLU A 96 -14.50 5.98 3.82
CA GLU A 96 -14.86 4.58 3.51
C GLU A 96 -13.66 3.69 3.19
N GLN A 97 -12.45 4.27 3.12
CA GLN A 97 -11.26 3.49 2.83
C GLN A 97 -11.01 2.44 3.90
N LYS A 98 -10.65 1.25 3.43
CA LYS A 98 -10.16 0.18 4.30
C LYS A 98 -8.89 0.64 5.02
N THR A 99 -8.67 0.12 6.22
CA THR A 99 -7.51 0.47 7.05
C THR A 99 -6.19 0.27 6.30
N ASP A 100 -6.07 -0.78 5.47
CA ASP A 100 -4.86 -1.03 4.68
C ASP A 100 -4.59 0.07 3.65
N VAL A 101 -5.62 0.60 3.00
CA VAL A 101 -5.50 1.71 2.03
C VAL A 101 -5.11 3.00 2.75
N LEU A 102 -5.75 3.31 3.88
CA LEU A 102 -5.40 4.48 4.68
C LEU A 102 -3.95 4.39 5.19
N SER A 103 -3.52 3.23 5.70
CA SER A 103 -2.14 2.99 6.13
C SER A 103 -1.14 3.24 5.00
N ALA A 104 -1.43 2.75 3.79
CA ALA A 104 -0.61 3.04 2.62
C ALA A 104 -0.57 4.54 2.30
N GLY A 105 -1.70 5.24 2.37
CA GLY A 105 -1.76 6.70 2.18
C GLY A 105 -0.92 7.47 3.20
N ILE A 106 -0.98 7.09 4.48
CA ILE A 106 -0.16 7.70 5.55
C ILE A 106 1.34 7.49 5.27
N GLY A 107 1.72 6.29 4.81
CA GLY A 107 3.12 5.97 4.50
C GLY A 107 3.75 6.89 3.44
N PHE A 108 2.93 7.50 2.60
CA PHE A 108 3.36 8.40 1.52
C PHE A 108 2.85 9.84 1.68
N ILE A 109 2.29 10.20 2.84
CA ILE A 109 1.63 11.51 3.03
C ILE A 109 2.56 12.70 2.78
N VAL A 110 3.87 12.53 3.01
CA VAL A 110 4.91 13.55 2.83
C VAL A 110 5.24 13.83 1.36
N ASP A 111 4.78 13.00 0.43
CA ASP A 111 4.91 13.25 -1.01
C ASP A 111 3.98 14.37 -1.49
N LEU A 112 2.97 14.74 -0.68
CA LEU A 112 2.09 15.89 -0.94
C LEU A 112 2.68 17.17 -0.31
N PRO A 113 2.30 18.35 -0.82
CA PRO A 113 2.43 19.60 -0.06
C PRO A 113 1.67 19.50 1.27
N ARG A 114 2.23 20.06 2.35
CA ARG A 114 1.62 20.03 3.70
C ARG A 114 0.17 20.50 3.71
N ALA A 115 -0.10 21.65 3.08
CA ALA A 115 -1.44 22.23 3.03
C ALA A 115 -2.45 21.32 2.30
N GLU A 116 -2.00 20.59 1.27
CA GLU A 116 -2.84 19.64 0.55
C GLU A 116 -3.15 18.41 1.41
N ALA A 117 -2.14 17.86 2.10
CA ALA A 117 -2.32 16.74 3.01
C ALA A 117 -3.30 17.09 4.15
N VAL A 118 -3.18 18.29 4.75
CA VAL A 118 -4.12 18.78 5.77
C VAL A 118 -5.54 18.87 5.21
N ALA A 119 -5.72 19.49 4.04
CA ALA A 119 -7.05 19.65 3.43
C ALA A 119 -7.73 18.29 3.14
N LEU A 120 -6.98 17.28 2.69
CA LEU A 120 -7.51 15.93 2.45
C LEU A 120 -7.93 15.25 3.77
N LEU A 121 -7.14 15.40 4.84
CA LEU A 121 -7.49 14.87 6.15
C LEU A 121 -8.70 15.59 6.75
N GLU A 122 -8.86 16.89 6.52
CA GLU A 122 -10.06 17.65 6.90
C GLU A 122 -11.30 17.14 6.13
N GLU A 123 -11.15 16.86 4.83
CA GLU A 123 -12.22 16.23 4.04
C GLU A 123 -12.63 14.89 4.64
N ARG A 124 -11.66 14.07 5.07
CA ARG A 124 -11.90 12.81 5.77
C ARG A 124 -12.66 13.00 7.08
N VAL A 125 -12.26 13.97 7.91
CA VAL A 125 -12.98 14.31 9.16
C VAL A 125 -14.43 14.67 8.85
N ALA A 126 -14.66 15.53 7.86
CA ALA A 126 -16.00 15.93 7.47
C ALA A 126 -16.82 14.73 6.94
N GLY A 127 -16.19 13.78 6.25
CA GLY A 127 -16.80 12.52 5.83
C GLY A 127 -17.24 11.65 7.01
N LEU A 128 -16.37 11.49 8.01
CA LEU A 128 -16.65 10.73 9.23
C LEU A 128 -17.79 11.36 10.04
N GLU A 129 -17.82 12.69 10.16
CA GLU A 129 -18.90 13.43 10.84
C GLU A 129 -20.25 13.28 10.13
N ARG A 130 -20.25 13.32 8.79
CA ARG A 130 -21.46 13.06 7.99
C ARG A 130 -21.96 11.64 8.17
N TRP A 131 -21.06 10.66 8.13
CA TRP A 131 -21.40 9.25 8.35
C TRP A 131 -21.98 9.04 9.74
N ARG A 132 -21.31 9.55 10.78
CA ARG A 132 -21.80 9.56 12.17
C ARG A 132 -23.22 10.11 12.26
N SER A 133 -23.45 11.29 11.66
CA SER A 133 -24.76 11.96 11.67
C SER A 133 -25.84 11.11 11.01
N SER A 134 -25.54 10.50 9.85
CA SER A 134 -26.48 9.60 9.17
C SER A 134 -26.84 8.37 10.01
N VAL A 135 -25.89 7.82 10.77
CA VAL A 135 -26.16 6.69 11.66
C VAL A 135 -27.12 7.11 12.78
N THR A 136 -26.90 8.29 13.36
CA THR A 136 -27.76 8.80 14.45
C THR A 136 -29.14 9.26 13.98
N GLU A 137 -29.28 9.77 12.75
CA GLU A 137 -30.55 10.30 12.24
C GLU A 137 -31.47 9.20 11.68
N TYR A 138 -30.92 8.25 10.92
CA TYR A 138 -31.75 7.26 10.22
C TYR A 138 -32.05 6.01 11.06
N TYR A 139 -31.18 5.68 12.00
CA TYR A 139 -31.18 4.34 12.60
C TYR A 139 -31.27 4.32 14.12
N THR A 140 -31.31 5.49 14.78
CA THR A 140 -31.48 5.56 16.24
C THR A 140 -32.96 5.85 16.55
N PRO A 141 -33.73 4.87 17.08
CA PRO A 141 -35.11 5.10 17.49
C PRO A 141 -35.18 6.17 18.57
N LYS A 142 -36.30 6.89 18.64
CA LYS A 142 -36.53 7.93 19.68
C LYS A 142 -36.44 7.36 21.09
N GLU A 143 -36.79 6.09 21.27
CA GLU A 143 -36.73 5.41 22.55
C GLU A 143 -35.38 4.72 22.84
N GLY A 144 -34.36 4.90 21.99
CA GLY A 144 -33.00 4.40 22.19
C GLY A 144 -32.70 3.07 21.48
N LEU A 145 -31.42 2.79 21.25
CA LEU A 145 -30.93 1.61 20.52
C LEU A 145 -31.18 0.29 21.26
N GLU A 146 -31.37 0.33 22.58
CA GLU A 146 -31.62 -0.85 23.43
C GLU A 146 -32.85 -1.67 22.98
N GLN A 147 -33.82 -1.01 22.34
CA GLN A 147 -35.03 -1.67 21.83
C GLN A 147 -34.78 -2.54 20.60
N LEU A 148 -33.68 -2.30 19.88
CA LEU A 148 -33.26 -3.14 18.76
C LEU A 148 -32.52 -4.40 19.24
N GLY A 149 -32.34 -4.58 20.56
CA GLY A 149 -31.58 -5.67 21.14
C GLY A 149 -30.13 -5.68 20.63
N HIS A 150 -29.57 -6.87 20.41
CA HIS A 150 -28.20 -7.03 19.91
C HIS A 150 -27.94 -6.37 18.54
N ILE A 151 -28.98 -6.05 17.76
CA ILE A 151 -28.83 -5.34 16.48
C ILE A 151 -28.43 -3.88 16.70
N GLY A 152 -28.84 -3.27 17.83
CA GLY A 152 -28.43 -1.91 18.20
C GLY A 152 -26.91 -1.76 18.36
N GLU A 153 -26.20 -2.84 18.70
CA GLU A 153 -24.74 -2.84 18.84
C GLU A 153 -24.01 -2.55 17.51
N ILE A 154 -24.61 -2.87 16.37
CA ILE A 154 -24.05 -2.53 15.05
C ILE A 154 -23.96 -0.99 14.91
N MET A 155 -24.99 -0.28 15.36
CA MET A 155 -25.06 1.18 15.26
C MET A 155 -24.12 1.83 16.28
N ASN A 156 -24.06 1.31 17.51
CA ASN A 156 -23.07 1.71 18.51
C ASN A 156 -21.65 1.57 17.95
N MET A 157 -21.33 0.41 17.35
CA MET A 157 -20.03 0.16 16.74
C MET A 157 -19.70 1.18 15.64
N TRP A 158 -20.66 1.54 14.78
CA TRP A 158 -20.43 2.53 13.73
C TRP A 158 -20.24 3.94 14.27
N VAL A 159 -21.03 4.38 15.25
CA VAL A 159 -20.85 5.69 15.91
C VAL A 159 -19.46 5.75 16.56
N HIS A 160 -19.08 4.73 17.33
CA HIS A 160 -17.75 4.66 17.93
C HIS A 160 -16.63 4.67 16.89
N SER A 161 -16.78 3.94 15.78
CA SER A 161 -15.79 3.92 14.69
C SER A 161 -15.65 5.29 14.03
N ALA A 162 -16.75 6.00 13.82
CA ALA A 162 -16.75 7.34 13.25
C ALA A 162 -16.08 8.35 14.19
N ASP A 163 -16.46 8.33 15.47
CA ASP A 163 -15.92 9.24 16.50
C ASP A 163 -14.41 9.02 16.69
N ALA A 164 -13.98 7.77 16.87
CA ALA A 164 -12.56 7.44 17.02
C ALA A 164 -11.74 7.78 15.77
N GLY A 165 -12.30 7.51 14.58
CA GLY A 165 -11.66 7.87 13.32
C GLY A 165 -11.47 9.38 13.18
N ALA A 166 -12.48 10.17 13.56
CA ALA A 166 -12.43 11.63 13.46
C ALA A 166 -11.46 12.22 14.49
N GLU A 167 -11.48 11.73 15.73
CA GLU A 167 -10.53 12.11 16.78
C GLU A 167 -9.08 11.84 16.35
N TRP A 168 -8.79 10.62 15.89
CA TRP A 168 -7.45 10.26 15.43
C TRP A 168 -6.99 11.14 14.25
N THR A 169 -7.89 11.40 13.29
CA THR A 169 -7.56 12.20 12.10
C THR A 169 -7.27 13.66 12.48
N ARG A 170 -8.07 14.27 13.38
CA ARG A 170 -7.79 15.61 13.91
C ARG A 170 -6.46 15.66 14.66
N GLY A 171 -6.16 14.67 15.50
CA GLY A 171 -4.87 14.59 16.17
C GLY A 171 -3.69 14.44 15.20
N LEU A 172 -3.87 13.78 14.05
CA LEU A 172 -2.86 13.75 13.00
C LEU A 172 -2.66 15.13 12.35
N ILE A 173 -3.76 15.83 12.03
CA ILE A 173 -3.72 17.20 11.50
C ILE A 173 -2.96 18.12 12.46
N GLU A 174 -3.31 18.11 13.75
CA GLU A 174 -2.65 18.93 14.77
C GLU A 174 -1.13 18.70 14.84
N ARG A 175 -0.68 17.43 14.72
CA ARG A 175 0.76 17.12 14.67
C ARG A 175 1.41 17.67 13.40
N ILE A 176 0.76 17.52 12.25
CA ILE A 176 1.27 18.03 10.96
C ILE A 176 1.35 19.55 10.99
N GLU A 177 0.31 20.25 11.45
CA GLU A 177 0.32 21.71 11.57
C GLU A 177 1.32 22.20 12.63
N GLY A 178 1.53 21.40 13.69
CA GLY A 178 2.55 21.61 14.71
C GLY A 178 3.99 21.38 14.26
N GLY A 179 4.22 21.07 12.97
CA GLY A 179 5.55 20.93 12.37
C GLY A 179 6.10 19.50 12.31
N ALA A 180 5.27 18.48 12.53
CA ALA A 180 5.70 17.11 12.28
C ALA A 180 5.98 16.88 10.78
N TYR A 181 7.05 16.13 10.51
CA TYR A 181 7.51 15.71 9.18
C TYR A 181 7.94 16.86 8.26
N THR A 182 8.70 16.52 7.22
CA THR A 182 9.08 17.42 6.14
C THR A 182 8.28 17.02 4.92
N PHE A 183 7.43 17.91 4.40
CA PHE A 183 6.56 17.63 3.26
C PHE A 183 7.23 18.08 1.95
N ALA A 184 6.64 17.67 0.82
CA ALA A 184 7.10 18.07 -0.49
C ALA A 184 7.20 19.61 -0.61
N GLY A 185 8.36 20.09 -1.05
CA GLY A 185 8.65 21.52 -1.19
C GLY A 185 9.22 22.19 0.07
N GLU A 186 9.35 21.48 1.19
CA GLU A 186 9.88 22.02 2.45
C GLU A 186 11.30 21.55 2.77
N GLY A 187 11.86 20.65 1.95
CA GLY A 187 13.17 20.03 2.13
C GLY A 187 13.18 18.59 1.63
N GLU A 188 14.13 17.79 2.12
CA GLU A 188 14.20 16.37 1.83
C GLU A 188 13.24 15.60 2.78
N PRO A 189 12.14 15.02 2.28
CA PRO A 189 11.24 14.21 3.09
C PRO A 189 11.91 12.88 3.49
N PHE A 190 11.34 12.22 4.50
CA PHE A 190 11.77 10.88 4.87
C PHE A 190 11.55 9.90 3.70
N VAL A 191 12.60 9.17 3.31
CA VAL A 191 12.54 8.10 2.33
C VAL A 191 12.59 6.77 3.06
N GLY A 192 11.54 5.97 2.91
CA GLY A 192 11.34 4.74 3.66
C GLY A 192 11.82 3.46 2.98
N VAL A 193 12.45 3.54 1.80
CA VAL A 193 12.94 2.34 1.07
C VAL A 193 14.32 1.90 1.54
N LEU A 194 14.63 0.62 1.34
CA LEU A 194 15.97 0.08 1.53
C LEU A 194 16.90 0.58 0.42
N ALA A 195 18.16 0.86 0.75
CA ALA A 195 19.17 1.10 -0.28
C ALA A 195 19.42 -0.18 -1.10
N ASP A 196 19.86 -0.04 -2.36
CA ASP A 196 19.99 -1.15 -3.33
C ASP A 196 20.67 -2.41 -2.79
N ASP A 197 21.72 -2.25 -1.96
CA ASP A 197 22.51 -3.34 -1.40
C ASP A 197 22.25 -3.57 0.12
N ALA A 198 21.26 -2.90 0.72
CA ALA A 198 20.98 -3.05 2.14
C ALA A 198 20.22 -4.36 2.42
N PRO A 199 20.68 -5.19 3.37
CA PRO A 199 19.95 -6.40 3.74
C PRO A 199 18.62 -6.01 4.41
N ASN A 200 17.52 -6.62 3.97
CA ASN A 200 16.23 -6.47 4.64
C ASN A 200 16.27 -7.22 5.99
N PRO A 201 16.19 -6.53 7.14
CA PRO A 201 16.25 -7.18 8.46
C PRO A 201 15.05 -8.07 8.76
N TYR A 202 13.98 -7.97 7.96
CA TYR A 202 12.73 -8.72 8.11
C TYR A 202 12.46 -9.66 6.94
N ALA A 203 13.47 -9.94 6.10
CA ALA A 203 13.32 -10.86 4.97
C ALA A 203 12.83 -12.23 5.46
N THR A 204 11.62 -12.61 5.05
CA THR A 204 11.13 -13.98 5.25
C THR A 204 11.76 -14.85 4.17
N HIS A 205 12.86 -15.54 4.45
CA HIS A 205 13.51 -16.43 3.47
C HIS A 205 12.53 -17.48 2.92
N PRO A 206 12.25 -17.53 1.61
CA PRO A 206 11.66 -18.67 0.95
C PRO A 206 12.71 -19.26 0.00
N GLU A 207 13.89 -19.63 0.51
CA GLU A 207 14.89 -20.36 -0.27
C GLU A 207 14.55 -21.86 -0.22
N ALA A 208 13.49 -22.30 -0.92
CA ALA A 208 13.22 -23.74 -1.06
C ALA A 208 12.28 -24.19 -2.21
N GLU A 209 11.79 -23.32 -3.11
CA GLU A 209 10.79 -23.78 -4.11
C GLU A 209 11.23 -23.77 -5.58
N ASP A 210 12.37 -23.19 -5.95
CA ASP A 210 12.77 -23.13 -7.37
C ASP A 210 13.78 -24.20 -7.83
N ASP A 211 14.15 -25.18 -6.99
CA ASP A 211 15.16 -26.20 -7.34
C ASP A 211 14.60 -27.56 -7.77
N ILE A 212 13.29 -27.68 -8.04
CA ILE A 212 12.67 -28.94 -8.50
C ILE A 212 12.19 -28.88 -9.95
N HIS A 213 12.96 -28.28 -10.86
CA HIS A 213 12.81 -28.59 -12.29
C HIS A 213 14.12 -28.49 -13.07
N GLY A 214 15.06 -29.39 -12.74
CA GLY A 214 16.24 -29.66 -13.55
C GLY A 214 16.73 -31.10 -13.37
N SER A 215 16.79 -31.83 -14.48
CA SER A 215 17.41 -33.16 -14.65
C SER A 215 16.69 -34.39 -14.08
N ARG A 216 15.84 -34.97 -14.92
CA ARG A 216 15.82 -36.43 -15.15
C ARG A 216 15.91 -36.70 -16.65
N ASP A 217 17.14 -36.63 -17.16
CA ASP A 217 17.50 -37.32 -18.39
C ASP A 217 17.68 -38.81 -18.11
N ASP A 218 16.98 -39.58 -18.93
CA ASP A 218 17.41 -40.81 -19.60
C ASP A 218 17.99 -41.97 -18.77
N ALA A 219 17.14 -42.98 -18.53
CA ALA A 219 17.58 -44.36 -18.37
C ALA A 219 16.48 -45.31 -18.85
N THR A 220 16.62 -45.76 -20.11
CA THR A 220 15.84 -46.87 -20.68
C THR A 220 16.17 -48.18 -19.96
N PRO A 221 15.19 -48.94 -19.43
CA PRO A 221 15.47 -50.27 -18.88
C PRO A 221 15.48 -51.34 -19.99
N PRO A 222 16.31 -52.41 -19.89
CA PRO A 222 16.33 -53.47 -20.88
C PRO A 222 15.10 -54.38 -20.73
N ARG A 223 14.58 -54.88 -21.86
CA ARG A 223 13.49 -55.86 -21.92
C ARG A 223 13.97 -57.23 -21.40
N PRO A 224 13.15 -57.99 -20.67
CA PRO A 224 13.43 -59.41 -20.45
C PRO A 224 12.91 -60.25 -21.63
N GLY A 225 13.70 -61.27 -21.99
CA GLY A 225 13.26 -62.45 -22.75
C GLY A 225 12.76 -63.54 -21.82
#